data_AF-A0AA35RYS1-F1
#
_entry.id   AF-A0AA35RYS1-F1
#
_cell.length_a   1.000
_cell.length_b   1.000
_cell.length_c   1.000
_cell.angle_alpha   90.00
_cell.angle_beta   90.00
_cell.angle_gamma   90.00
#
_symmetry.space_group_name_H-M   'P 1'
#
loop_
_entity.id
_entity.type
_entity.pdbx_description
1 polymer ?
#
loop_
_entity_poly.entity_id
_entity_poly.type
_entity_poly.pdbx_seq_one_letter_code
_entity_poly.pdbx_strand_id
1 'polypeptide(L)'
;MRGDLEDLDLNFTTISSEFGQSKVVELRPGGGDLPVTRGNCIQYIHLLADWRLNTSIDPQFRAFREGLARVVPLSWLRLFNQGELQVLISGAEVPIDINDLRANTKYAGKYKEDHESIRMFWEVVEGFTEREKQQLLKFVTSCSRPPLLGFKDLFPPFCVMSGGQDDRLPSASTCMNLLKLPIFPDFKTLESRLKYALSSGAGFELS
;
A
#
# COMPACT_ATOMS: atom_id res chain seq x y z
N MET A 1 -16.50 -6.84 16.12
CA MET A 1 -15.54 -7.02 17.23
C MET A 1 -15.39 -5.70 17.96
N ARG A 2 -16.02 -5.52 19.12
CA ARG A 2 -15.75 -4.40 20.03
C ARG A 2 -14.70 -4.92 21.02
N GLY A 3 -13.42 -4.83 20.68
CA GLY A 3 -12.37 -5.02 21.68
C GLY A 3 -12.42 -3.83 22.65
N ASP A 4 -12.47 -4.09 23.95
CA ASP A 4 -12.46 -3.01 24.93
C ASP A 4 -11.06 -2.39 24.96
N LEU A 5 -10.99 -1.05 24.85
CA LEU A 5 -9.73 -0.29 24.84
C LEU A 5 -8.86 -0.54 26.08
N GLU A 6 -9.49 -1.01 27.15
CA GLU A 6 -8.87 -1.36 28.43
C GLU A 6 -7.97 -2.61 28.32
N ASP A 7 -8.24 -3.52 27.38
CA ASP A 7 -7.43 -4.73 27.16
C ASP A 7 -6.10 -4.42 26.44
N LEU A 8 -5.98 -3.24 25.82
CA LEU A 8 -4.79 -2.83 25.07
C LEU A 8 -3.71 -2.20 25.96
N ASP A 9 -4.02 -1.94 27.24
CA ASP A 9 -3.14 -1.30 28.24
C ASP A 9 -2.36 -0.09 27.68
N LEU A 10 -3.08 0.74 26.89
CA LEU A 10 -2.51 1.91 26.26
C LEU A 10 -2.40 3.05 27.27
N ASN A 11 -1.32 3.81 27.16
CA ASN A 11 -1.16 5.10 27.81
C ASN A 11 -0.83 6.17 26.76
N PHE A 12 -0.64 7.42 27.18
CA PHE A 12 -0.34 8.52 26.26
C PHE A 12 1.16 8.57 25.92
N THR A 13 1.71 7.45 25.45
CA THR A 13 3.09 7.35 24.96
C THR A 13 3.15 6.68 23.59
N THR A 14 4.28 6.82 22.91
CA THR A 14 4.57 6.10 21.66
C THR A 14 6.05 5.74 21.57
N ILE A 15 6.39 4.76 20.74
CA ILE A 15 7.77 4.36 20.51
C ILE A 15 8.27 5.04 19.22
N SER A 16 9.34 5.84 19.36
CA SER A 16 10.13 6.34 18.23
C SER A 16 11.33 5.44 18.03
N SER A 17 11.59 5.02 16.79
CA SER A 17 12.81 4.32 16.42
C SER A 17 13.64 5.26 15.56
N GLU A 18 14.74 5.76 16.11
CA GLU A 18 15.67 6.64 15.41
C GLU A 18 17.05 5.99 15.41
N PHE A 19 17.61 5.80 14.21
CA PHE A 19 18.97 5.23 14.03
C PHE A 19 19.22 3.91 14.76
N GLY A 20 18.19 3.06 14.87
CA GLY A 20 18.27 1.75 15.53
C GLY A 20 18.08 1.79 17.06
N GLN A 21 17.79 2.96 17.64
CA GLN A 21 17.45 3.10 19.05
C GLN A 21 15.96 3.35 19.22
N SER A 22 15.30 2.52 20.05
CA SER A 22 13.90 2.70 20.42
C SER A 22 13.80 3.55 21.67
N LYS A 23 13.08 4.67 21.59
CA LYS A 23 12.81 5.57 22.72
C LYS A 23 11.31 5.72 22.93
N VAL A 24 10.88 5.62 24.18
CA VAL A 24 9.51 5.95 24.59
C VAL A 24 9.39 7.47 24.67
N VAL A 25 8.37 8.01 24.00
CA VAL A 25 8.06 9.43 23.95
C VAL A 25 6.66 9.62 24.52
N GLU A 26 6.53 10.50 25.51
CA GLU A 26 5.22 10.90 26.00
C GLU A 26 4.54 11.85 25.00
N LEU A 27 3.28 11.58 24.69
CA LEU A 27 2.45 12.41 23.80
C LEU A 27 1.92 13.67 24.51
N ARG A 28 1.95 13.67 25.84
CA ARG A 28 1.63 14.78 26.73
C ARG A 28 2.40 14.61 28.05
N PRO A 29 2.62 15.69 28.82
CA PRO A 29 3.26 15.58 30.13
C PRO A 29 2.53 14.60 31.06
N GLY A 30 3.28 13.64 31.63
CA GLY A 30 2.73 12.60 32.50
C GLY A 30 1.86 11.60 31.74
N GLY A 31 2.11 11.44 30.45
CA GLY A 31 1.33 10.57 29.57
C GLY A 31 1.54 9.09 29.86
N GLY A 32 2.71 8.71 30.39
CA GLY A 32 3.03 7.33 30.77
C GLY A 32 2.12 6.75 31.85
N ASP A 33 1.68 7.60 32.78
CA ASP A 33 0.83 7.19 33.92
C ASP A 33 -0.67 7.35 33.63
N LEU A 34 -1.03 7.85 32.44
CA LEU A 34 -2.42 8.09 32.08
C LEU A 34 -2.94 6.99 31.12
N PRO A 35 -3.85 6.12 31.57
CA PRO A 35 -4.43 5.12 30.70
C PRO A 35 -5.36 5.74 29.65
N VAL A 36 -5.37 5.14 28.46
CA VAL A 36 -6.32 5.45 27.40
C VAL A 36 -7.64 4.75 27.70
N THR A 37 -8.70 5.52 27.75
CA THR A 37 -10.07 5.09 28.00
C THR A 37 -10.96 5.52 26.84
N ARG A 38 -12.19 5.00 26.75
CA ARG A 38 -13.16 5.46 25.74
C ARG A 38 -13.38 6.98 25.76
N GLY A 39 -13.32 7.61 26.93
CA GLY A 39 -13.52 9.06 27.09
C GLY A 39 -12.37 9.92 26.58
N ASN A 40 -11.14 9.40 26.55
CA ASN A 40 -9.95 10.15 26.13
C ASN A 40 -9.29 9.59 24.84
N CYS A 41 -9.83 8.50 24.26
CA CYS A 41 -9.29 7.84 23.07
C CYS A 41 -9.14 8.78 21.87
N ILE A 42 -10.12 9.66 21.62
CA ILE A 42 -10.03 10.65 20.54
C ILE A 42 -8.85 11.60 20.77
N GLN A 43 -8.60 12.04 22.02
CA GLN A 43 -7.44 12.86 22.35
C GLN A 43 -6.14 12.11 22.11
N TYR A 44 -6.06 10.84 22.52
CA TYR A 44 -4.91 9.99 22.25
C TYR A 44 -4.62 9.88 20.75
N ILE A 45 -5.64 9.60 19.92
CA ILE A 45 -5.53 9.51 18.46
C ILE A 45 -5.00 10.82 17.87
N HIS A 46 -5.55 11.97 18.29
CA HIS A 46 -5.09 13.27 17.80
C HIS A 46 -3.62 13.54 18.15
N LEU A 47 -3.23 13.29 19.40
CA LEU A 47 -1.84 13.50 19.83
C LEU A 47 -0.87 12.55 19.13
N LEU A 48 -1.26 11.28 18.95
CA LEU A 48 -0.46 10.31 18.23
C LEU A 48 -0.31 10.71 16.75
N ALA A 49 -1.38 11.15 16.10
CA ALA A 49 -1.35 11.60 14.71
C ALA A 49 -0.48 12.87 14.55
N ASP A 50 -0.64 13.86 15.42
CA ASP A 50 0.19 15.06 15.42
C ASP A 50 1.67 14.74 15.65
N TRP A 51 1.97 13.83 16.57
CA TRP A 51 3.35 13.39 16.78
C TRP A 51 3.93 12.68 15.55
N ARG A 52 3.18 11.74 14.95
CA ARG A 52 3.63 10.96 13.78
C ARG A 52 3.78 11.80 12.51
N LEU A 53 2.90 12.77 12.28
CA LEU A 53 2.82 13.50 11.01
C LEU A 53 3.48 14.88 11.06
N ASN A 54 3.58 15.50 12.25
CA ASN A 54 4.14 16.84 12.40
C ASN A 54 5.41 16.82 13.25
N THR A 55 5.32 16.39 14.52
CA THR A 55 6.40 16.61 15.49
C THR A 55 7.65 15.76 15.23
N SER A 56 7.48 14.46 14.94
CA SER A 56 8.61 13.52 14.77
C SER A 56 9.48 13.79 13.54
N ILE A 57 8.94 14.53 12.55
CA ILE A 57 9.63 14.85 11.30
C ILE A 57 9.85 16.35 11.11
N ASP A 58 9.52 17.19 12.11
CA ASP A 58 9.57 18.66 11.99
C ASP A 58 10.93 19.19 11.53
N PRO A 59 12.10 18.72 12.04
CA PRO A 59 13.40 19.19 11.57
C PRO A 59 13.63 18.94 10.07
N GLN A 60 13.32 17.73 9.60
CA GLN A 60 13.48 17.32 8.22
C GLN A 60 12.48 18.06 7.31
N PHE A 61 11.24 18.20 7.78
CA PHE A 61 10.19 18.89 7.06
C PHE A 61 10.46 20.39 6.92
N ARG A 62 10.99 21.05 7.96
CA ARG A 62 11.42 22.46 7.88
C ARG A 62 12.52 22.65 6.85
N ALA A 63 13.56 21.82 6.87
CA ALA A 63 14.64 21.88 5.88
C ALA A 63 14.12 21.68 4.46
N PHE A 64 13.24 20.69 4.24
CA PHE A 64 12.57 20.47 2.95
C PHE A 64 11.76 21.70 2.52
N ARG A 65 10.92 22.24 3.41
CA ARG A 65 10.06 23.39 3.14
C ARG A 65 10.87 24.64 2.81
N GLU A 66 11.98 24.87 3.50
CA GLU A 66 12.90 25.98 3.21
C GLU A 66 13.57 25.81 1.84
N GLY A 67 14.03 24.61 1.51
CA GLY A 67 14.57 24.30 0.19
C GLY A 67 13.54 24.55 -0.92
N LEU A 68 12.32 24.06 -0.73
CA LEU A 68 11.22 24.26 -1.68
C LEU A 68 10.86 25.75 -1.86
N ALA A 69 10.80 26.52 -0.77
CA ALA A 69 10.49 27.94 -0.79
C ALA A 69 11.53 28.80 -1.53
N ARG A 70 12.77 28.31 -1.67
CA ARG A 70 13.83 28.98 -2.46
C ARG A 70 13.64 28.80 -3.96
N VAL A 71 12.92 27.78 -4.39
CA VAL A 71 12.70 27.46 -5.81
C VAL A 71 11.33 27.96 -6.28
N VAL A 72 10.29 27.78 -5.47
CA VAL A 72 8.91 28.14 -5.80
C VAL A 72 8.25 28.88 -4.64
N PRO A 73 7.55 30.01 -4.87
CA PRO A 73 6.78 30.68 -3.84
C PRO A 73 5.71 29.76 -3.25
N LEU A 74 5.73 29.54 -1.93
CA LEU A 74 4.77 28.65 -1.26
C LEU A 74 3.30 29.11 -1.39
N SER A 75 3.06 30.39 -1.66
CA SER A 75 1.72 30.92 -1.92
C SER A 75 1.09 30.32 -3.18
N TRP A 76 1.88 29.97 -4.19
CA TRP A 76 1.38 29.32 -5.41
C TRP A 76 0.95 27.89 -5.15
N LEU A 77 1.67 27.18 -4.27
CA LEU A 77 1.32 25.81 -3.91
C LEU A 77 0.00 25.72 -3.15
N ARG A 78 -0.42 26.80 -2.45
CA ARG A 78 -1.73 26.88 -1.77
C ARG A 78 -2.93 26.93 -2.71
N LEU A 79 -2.71 27.13 -4.01
CA LEU A 79 -3.77 27.09 -5.02
C LEU A 79 -4.24 25.65 -5.32
N PHE A 80 -3.42 24.65 -4.96
CA PHE A 80 -3.67 23.24 -5.25
C PHE A 80 -4.08 22.49 -3.97
N ASN A 81 -5.00 21.53 -4.11
CA ASN A 81 -5.24 20.54 -3.08
C ASN A 81 -4.14 19.46 -3.06
N GLN A 82 -4.19 18.54 -2.09
CA GLN A 82 -3.17 17.49 -1.91
C GLN A 82 -2.99 16.61 -3.17
N GLY A 83 -4.08 16.26 -3.86
CA GLY A 83 -4.02 15.40 -5.05
C GLY A 83 -3.48 16.13 -6.28
N GLU A 84 -3.85 17.40 -6.46
CA GLU A 84 -3.34 18.25 -7.53
C GLU A 84 -1.85 18.55 -7.36
N LEU A 85 -1.43 18.83 -6.12
CA LEU A 85 -0.01 19.06 -5.81
C LEU A 85 0.83 17.79 -6.07
N GLN A 86 0.28 16.62 -5.75
CA GLN A 86 0.91 15.35 -6.08
C GLN A 86 1.07 15.16 -7.60
N VAL A 87 0.06 15.51 -8.40
CA VAL A 87 0.14 15.45 -9.87
C VAL A 87 1.15 16.47 -10.41
N LEU A 88 1.19 17.67 -9.85
CA LEU A 88 2.13 18.72 -10.25
C LEU A 88 3.60 18.30 -10.02
N ILE A 89 3.88 17.67 -8.88
CA ILE A 89 5.24 17.28 -8.49
C ILE A 89 5.66 15.95 -9.11
N SER A 90 4.80 14.93 -9.05
CA SER A 90 5.12 13.57 -9.46
C SER A 90 4.67 13.22 -10.89
N GLY A 91 4.02 14.16 -11.58
CA GLY A 91 3.37 13.92 -12.87
C GLY A 91 1.97 13.33 -12.72
N ALA A 92 1.22 13.36 -13.83
CA ALA A 92 -0.04 12.66 -13.94
C ALA A 92 0.16 11.15 -13.77
N GLU A 93 -0.93 10.43 -13.45
CA GLU A 93 -0.89 8.97 -13.44
C GLU A 93 -0.40 8.46 -14.79
N VAL A 94 0.76 7.79 -14.78
CA VAL A 94 1.30 7.14 -15.97
C VAL A 94 0.53 5.83 -16.14
N PRO A 95 0.00 5.54 -17.35
CA PRO A 95 -0.67 4.26 -17.64
C PRO A 95 0.25 3.09 -17.29
N ILE A 96 -0.35 2.00 -16.80
CA ILE A 96 0.43 0.81 -16.46
C ILE A 96 0.70 0.03 -17.74
N ASP A 97 1.99 -0.07 -18.09
CA ASP A 97 2.45 -0.92 -19.19
C ASP A 97 2.41 -2.41 -18.76
N ILE A 98 1.38 -3.12 -19.24
CA ILE A 98 1.18 -4.54 -18.97
C ILE A 98 2.29 -5.39 -19.61
N ASN A 99 2.85 -4.96 -20.74
CA ASN A 99 3.93 -5.71 -21.38
C ASN A 99 5.21 -5.62 -20.54
N ASP A 100 5.53 -4.43 -20.02
CA ASP A 100 6.66 -4.26 -19.10
C ASP A 100 6.45 -5.03 -17.79
N LEU A 101 5.24 -4.99 -17.22
CA LEU A 101 4.90 -5.77 -16.03
C LEU A 101 5.07 -7.27 -16.29
N ARG A 102 4.55 -7.78 -17.41
CA ARG A 102 4.64 -9.19 -17.80
C ARG A 102 6.09 -9.63 -18.03
N ALA A 103 6.88 -8.84 -18.74
CA ALA A 103 8.30 -9.13 -19.02
C ALA A 103 9.15 -9.22 -17.75
N ASN A 104 8.75 -8.52 -16.69
CA ASN A 104 9.46 -8.50 -15.41
C ASN A 104 8.79 -9.36 -14.32
N THR A 105 7.76 -10.14 -14.66
CA THR A 105 7.07 -11.02 -13.72
C THR A 105 7.82 -12.35 -13.53
N LYS A 106 7.91 -12.82 -12.28
CA LYS A 106 8.39 -14.16 -11.92
C LYS A 106 7.24 -15.13 -11.70
N TYR A 107 7.43 -16.39 -12.06
CA TYR A 107 6.45 -17.45 -11.83
C TYR A 107 6.98 -18.46 -10.82
N ALA A 108 6.13 -18.92 -9.91
CA ALA A 108 6.52 -19.82 -8.82
C ALA A 108 5.50 -20.94 -8.57
N GLY A 109 5.94 -21.96 -7.83
CA GLY A 109 5.15 -23.17 -7.57
C GLY A 109 5.00 -24.00 -8.85
N LYS A 110 3.76 -24.29 -9.24
CA LYS A 110 3.46 -25.04 -10.48
C LYS A 110 3.37 -24.16 -11.72
N TYR A 111 3.41 -22.84 -11.57
CA TYR A 111 3.28 -21.92 -12.70
C TYR A 111 4.60 -21.62 -13.37
N LYS A 112 4.53 -21.55 -14.70
CA LYS A 112 5.53 -21.09 -15.63
C LYS A 112 4.85 -20.17 -16.63
N GLU A 113 5.63 -19.40 -17.38
CA GLU A 113 5.11 -18.44 -18.34
C GLU A 113 4.20 -19.05 -19.40
N ASP A 114 4.46 -20.31 -19.79
CA ASP A 114 3.71 -21.04 -20.81
C ASP A 114 2.47 -21.77 -20.27
N HIS A 115 2.23 -21.76 -18.95
CA HIS A 115 1.09 -22.42 -18.32
C HIS A 115 -0.24 -21.77 -18.75
N GLU A 116 -1.26 -22.58 -19.02
CA GLU A 116 -2.58 -22.12 -19.51
C GLU A 116 -3.20 -21.04 -18.60
N SER A 117 -3.24 -21.29 -17.28
CA SER A 117 -3.72 -20.31 -16.30
C SER A 117 -2.95 -18.98 -16.32
N ILE A 118 -1.67 -18.98 -16.66
CA ILE A 118 -0.86 -17.74 -16.77
C ILE A 118 -1.18 -17.00 -18.06
N ARG A 119 -1.34 -17.70 -19.18
CA ARG A 119 -1.78 -17.09 -20.45
C ARG A 119 -3.16 -16.44 -20.30
N MET A 120 -4.10 -17.17 -19.69
CA MET A 120 -5.45 -16.69 -19.39
C MET A 120 -5.44 -15.50 -18.42
N PHE A 121 -4.58 -15.53 -17.40
CA PHE A 121 -4.40 -14.39 -16.50
C PHE A 121 -3.97 -13.13 -17.27
N TRP A 122 -2.96 -13.22 -18.13
CA TRP A 122 -2.51 -12.06 -18.90
C TRP A 122 -3.56 -11.58 -19.91
N GLU A 123 -4.29 -12.49 -20.54
CA GLU A 123 -5.40 -12.14 -21.44
C GLU A 123 -6.50 -11.36 -20.68
N VAL A 124 -6.84 -11.77 -19.46
CA VAL A 124 -7.77 -11.03 -18.59
C VAL A 124 -7.22 -9.65 -18.23
N VAL A 125 -5.95 -9.56 -17.84
CA VAL A 125 -5.31 -8.29 -17.42
C VAL A 125 -5.13 -7.33 -18.60
N GLU A 126 -4.89 -7.81 -19.81
CA GLU A 126 -4.87 -7.00 -21.03
C GLU A 126 -6.24 -6.34 -21.30
N GLY A 127 -7.34 -7.01 -20.92
CA GLY A 127 -8.70 -6.48 -20.99
C GLY A 127 -9.09 -5.51 -19.86
N PHE A 128 -8.21 -5.24 -18.90
CA PHE A 128 -8.52 -4.34 -17.78
C PHE A 128 -8.51 -2.86 -18.20
N THR A 129 -9.41 -2.10 -17.59
CA THR A 129 -9.33 -0.63 -17.55
C THR A 129 -8.10 -0.18 -16.76
N GLU A 130 -7.62 1.05 -16.98
CA GLU A 130 -6.49 1.59 -16.22
C GLU A 130 -6.71 1.53 -14.70
N ARG A 131 -7.94 1.78 -14.25
CA ARG A 131 -8.31 1.67 -12.84
C ARG A 131 -8.16 0.23 -12.31
N GLU A 132 -8.57 -0.77 -13.08
CA GLU A 132 -8.44 -2.19 -12.69
C GLU A 132 -6.96 -2.62 -12.69
N LYS A 133 -6.14 -2.12 -13.63
CA LYS A 133 -4.68 -2.34 -13.60
C LYS A 133 -4.03 -1.76 -12.35
N GLN A 134 -4.41 -0.54 -11.98
CA GLN A 134 -3.94 0.11 -10.74
C GLN A 134 -4.40 -0.66 -9.49
N GLN A 135 -5.62 -1.20 -9.50
CA GLN A 135 -6.11 -2.05 -8.42
C GLN A 135 -5.34 -3.37 -8.32
N LEU A 136 -5.02 -4.03 -9.44
CA LEU A 136 -4.16 -5.21 -9.47
C LEU A 136 -2.79 -4.91 -8.89
N LEU A 137 -2.15 -3.83 -9.35
CA LEU A 137 -0.83 -3.46 -8.87
C LEU A 137 -0.85 -3.15 -7.37
N LYS A 138 -1.85 -2.41 -6.90
CA LYS A 138 -2.04 -2.10 -5.47
C LYS A 138 -2.33 -3.34 -4.66
N PHE A 139 -3.13 -4.27 -5.19
CA PHE A 139 -3.46 -5.52 -4.52
C PHE A 139 -2.20 -6.36 -4.25
N VAL A 140 -1.28 -6.41 -5.21
CA VAL A 140 -0.07 -7.23 -5.11
C VAL A 140 1.10 -6.50 -4.43
N THR A 141 1.21 -5.18 -4.59
CA THR A 141 2.42 -4.42 -4.17
C THR A 141 2.15 -3.35 -3.11
N SER A 142 0.88 -3.14 -2.72
CA SER A 142 0.42 -1.99 -1.93
C SER A 142 0.65 -0.61 -2.57
N CYS A 143 1.22 -0.54 -3.78
CA CYS A 143 1.37 0.69 -4.56
C CYS A 143 0.46 0.64 -5.79
N SER A 144 -0.28 1.71 -6.07
CA SER A 144 -1.10 1.80 -7.30
C SER A 144 -0.32 2.36 -8.50
N ARG A 145 0.97 2.68 -8.33
CA ARG A 145 1.80 3.32 -9.35
C ARG A 145 2.95 2.40 -9.76
N PRO A 146 3.27 2.33 -11.07
CA PRO A 146 4.46 1.61 -11.53
C PRO A 146 5.74 2.29 -11.00
N PRO A 147 6.85 1.56 -10.86
CA PRO A 147 8.14 2.17 -10.57
C PRO A 147 8.54 3.16 -11.68
N LEU A 148 9.18 4.26 -11.31
CA LEU A 148 9.53 5.34 -12.25
C LEU A 148 10.39 4.87 -13.44
N LEU A 149 11.26 3.88 -13.22
CA LEU A 149 12.20 3.34 -14.20
C LEU A 149 11.71 2.02 -14.84
N GLY A 150 10.46 1.63 -14.59
CA GLY A 150 9.84 0.39 -15.08
C GLY A 150 9.88 -0.77 -14.08
N PHE A 151 9.17 -1.85 -14.39
CA PHE A 151 8.97 -2.99 -13.49
C PHE A 151 10.23 -3.83 -13.24
N LYS A 152 11.28 -3.66 -14.04
CA LYS A 152 12.62 -4.24 -13.77
C LYS A 152 13.21 -3.80 -12.42
N ASP A 153 12.85 -2.59 -11.96
CA ASP A 153 13.34 -1.99 -10.72
C ASP A 153 12.38 -2.23 -9.54
N LEU A 154 11.30 -3.00 -9.74
CA LEU A 154 10.42 -3.42 -8.66
C LEU A 154 11.12 -4.48 -7.81
N PHE A 155 11.35 -4.18 -6.53
CA PHE A 155 11.97 -5.11 -5.58
C PHE A 155 11.09 -5.32 -4.34
N PRO A 156 10.77 -6.58 -3.98
CA PRO A 156 10.98 -7.81 -4.77
C PRO A 156 10.21 -7.78 -6.11
N PRO A 157 10.58 -8.57 -7.14
CA PRO A 157 9.88 -8.54 -8.42
C PRO A 157 8.43 -9.02 -8.28
N PHE A 158 7.54 -8.54 -9.15
CA PHE A 158 6.17 -9.04 -9.21
C PHE A 158 6.18 -10.55 -9.48
N CYS A 159 5.46 -11.32 -8.68
CA CYS A 159 5.46 -12.78 -8.77
C CYS A 159 4.04 -13.35 -8.81
N VAL A 160 3.80 -14.34 -9.69
CA VAL A 160 2.56 -15.12 -9.71
C VAL A 160 2.85 -16.57 -9.33
N MET A 161 2.24 -17.03 -8.24
CA MET A 161 2.38 -18.39 -7.74
C MET A 161 1.05 -19.14 -7.83
N SER A 162 1.12 -20.44 -8.10
CA SER A 162 -0.06 -21.32 -8.08
C SER A 162 -0.66 -21.40 -6.67
N GLY A 163 -1.94 -21.05 -6.57
CA GLY A 163 -2.76 -21.17 -5.36
C GLY A 163 -3.38 -22.55 -5.13
N GLY A 164 -3.10 -23.52 -6.00
CA GLY A 164 -3.75 -24.85 -5.98
C GLY A 164 -5.05 -24.91 -6.80
N GLN A 165 -5.81 -26.01 -6.63
CA GLN A 165 -7.09 -26.27 -7.32
C GLN A 165 -8.31 -26.02 -6.41
N ASP A 166 -8.17 -25.19 -5.38
CA ASP A 166 -9.31 -24.84 -4.52
C ASP A 166 -10.14 -23.71 -5.16
N ASP A 167 -11.45 -23.66 -4.88
CA ASP A 167 -12.38 -22.59 -5.31
C ASP A 167 -12.18 -21.26 -4.55
N ARG A 168 -10.94 -21.01 -4.08
CA ARG A 168 -10.57 -19.81 -3.32
C ARG A 168 -10.44 -18.62 -4.27
N LEU A 169 -10.53 -17.42 -3.68
CA LEU A 169 -10.21 -16.19 -4.39
C LEU A 169 -8.69 -16.02 -4.52
N PRO A 170 -8.22 -15.28 -5.55
CA PRO A 170 -6.84 -14.81 -5.59
C PRO A 170 -6.50 -14.04 -4.31
N SER A 171 -5.29 -14.25 -3.80
CA SER A 171 -4.76 -13.56 -2.61
C SER A 171 -3.38 -12.98 -2.89
N ALA A 172 -2.94 -12.02 -2.09
CA ALA A 172 -1.64 -11.38 -2.24
C ALA A 172 -0.79 -11.45 -0.97
N SER A 173 0.53 -11.39 -1.13
CA SER A 173 1.49 -11.17 -0.06
C SER A 173 2.35 -9.97 -0.45
N THR A 174 1.95 -8.80 0.00
CA THR A 174 2.47 -7.51 -0.48
C THR A 174 3.93 -7.29 -0.16
N CYS A 175 4.41 -7.79 0.99
CA CYS A 175 5.84 -7.77 1.33
C CYS A 175 6.73 -8.48 0.30
N MET A 176 6.14 -9.42 -0.47
CA MET A 176 6.84 -10.23 -1.46
C MET A 176 6.42 -9.90 -2.91
N ASN A 177 5.58 -8.88 -3.12
CA ASN A 177 4.96 -8.58 -4.41
C ASN A 177 4.38 -9.84 -5.09
N LEU A 178 3.76 -10.70 -4.29
CA LEU A 178 3.33 -12.04 -4.71
C LEU A 178 1.80 -12.13 -4.84
N LEU A 179 1.33 -12.51 -6.03
CA LEU A 179 -0.03 -12.93 -6.31
C LEU A 179 -0.14 -14.46 -6.25
N LYS A 180 -0.99 -14.97 -5.36
CA LYS A 180 -1.38 -16.38 -5.33
C LYS A 180 -2.65 -16.53 -6.16
N LEU A 181 -2.53 -17.18 -7.31
CA LEU A 181 -3.60 -17.35 -8.28
C LEU A 181 -4.02 -18.84 -8.33
N PRO A 182 -5.22 -19.20 -7.86
CA PRO A 182 -5.78 -20.54 -8.02
C PRO A 182 -5.97 -20.92 -9.50
N ILE A 183 -6.08 -22.22 -9.77
CA ILE A 183 -6.36 -22.73 -11.12
C ILE A 183 -7.87 -22.61 -11.36
N PHE A 184 -8.26 -21.76 -12.30
CA PHE A 184 -9.65 -21.60 -12.73
C PHE A 184 -9.90 -22.39 -14.03
N PRO A 185 -11.13 -22.90 -14.23
CA PRO A 185 -11.46 -23.74 -15.38
C PRO A 185 -11.55 -22.97 -16.70
N ASP A 186 -11.89 -21.68 -16.65
CA ASP A 186 -12.12 -20.87 -17.84
C ASP A 186 -11.87 -19.37 -17.59
N PHE A 187 -11.73 -18.64 -18.70
CA PHE A 187 -11.47 -17.20 -18.74
C PHE A 187 -12.49 -16.39 -17.94
N LYS A 188 -13.79 -16.66 -18.09
CA LYS A 188 -14.84 -15.87 -17.45
C LYS A 188 -14.81 -16.04 -15.93
N THR A 189 -14.57 -17.27 -15.48
CA THR A 189 -14.42 -17.57 -14.05
C THR A 189 -13.20 -16.85 -13.48
N LEU A 190 -12.05 -16.89 -14.16
CA LEU A 190 -10.84 -16.18 -13.75
C LEU A 190 -11.08 -14.66 -13.68
N GLU A 191 -11.65 -14.07 -14.74
CA GLU A 191 -11.95 -12.64 -14.81
C GLU A 191 -12.85 -12.20 -13.66
N SER A 192 -13.97 -12.89 -13.47
CA SER A 192 -14.95 -12.56 -12.44
C SER A 192 -14.34 -12.64 -11.03
N ARG A 193 -13.65 -13.75 -10.72
CA ARG A 193 -13.03 -13.97 -9.40
C ARG A 193 -11.88 -12.99 -9.14
N LEU A 194 -11.07 -12.67 -10.16
CA LEU A 194 -9.99 -11.70 -10.04
C LEU A 194 -10.55 -10.29 -9.80
N LYS A 195 -11.48 -9.81 -10.63
CA LYS A 195 -12.11 -8.49 -10.44
C LYS A 195 -12.82 -8.38 -9.09
N TYR A 196 -13.46 -9.45 -8.64
CA TYR A 196 -14.06 -9.51 -7.30
C TYR A 196 -13.01 -9.34 -6.20
N ALA A 197 -11.87 -10.05 -6.26
CA ALA A 197 -10.81 -9.93 -5.27
C ALA A 197 -10.19 -8.51 -5.24
N LEU A 198 -9.98 -7.90 -6.41
CA LEU A 198 -9.43 -6.56 -6.54
C LEU A 198 -10.36 -5.46 -6.02
N SER A 199 -11.67 -5.61 -6.22
CA SER A 199 -12.67 -4.62 -5.80
C SER A 199 -13.08 -4.76 -4.33
N SER A 200 -13.02 -5.97 -3.77
CA SER A 200 -13.42 -6.26 -2.38
C SER A 200 -12.43 -5.76 -1.33
N GLY A 201 -11.31 -5.13 -1.73
CA GLY A 201 -10.32 -4.60 -0.79
C GLY A 201 -9.63 -5.66 0.06
N ALA A 202 -9.62 -6.93 -0.39
CA ALA A 202 -9.10 -8.10 0.33
C ALA A 202 -7.56 -8.14 0.42
N GLY A 203 -6.92 -6.99 0.62
CA GLY A 203 -5.50 -6.90 0.97
C GLY A 203 -5.23 -7.24 2.45
N PHE A 204 -6.27 -7.46 3.26
CA PHE A 204 -6.14 -7.66 4.71
C PHE A 204 -7.21 -8.57 5.34
N GLU A 205 -7.73 -9.61 4.67
CA GLU A 205 -8.56 -10.60 5.38
C GLU A 205 -8.32 -12.03 4.90
N LEU A 206 -8.23 -12.95 5.88
CA LEU A 206 -8.16 -14.42 5.83
C LEU A 206 -6.75 -15.03 5.78
N SER A 207 -6.01 -14.86 6.89
CA SER A 207 -5.19 -15.93 7.46
C SER A 207 -5.68 -16.24 8.87
#